data_AF-A0A7X9CAW3-F1
#
_entry.id   AF-A0A7X9CAW3-F1
#
_cell.length_a   1.000
_cell.length_b   1.000
_cell.length_c   1.000
_cell.angle_alpha   90.00
_cell.angle_beta   90.00
_cell.angle_gamma   90.00
#
_symmetry.space_group_name_H-M   'P 1'
#
loop_
_entity.id
_entity.type
_entity.pdbx_description
1 polymer ?
#
loop_
_entity_poly.entity_id
_entity_poly.type
_entity_poly.pdbx_seq_one_letter_code
_entity_poly.pdbx_strand_id
1 'polypeptide(L)'
;EAQRGTLRAERAAAHAALSPAQRAYGDPATDAPAPARSPTGLMRALSAVGQRSLTFYLFQSLLLAPLLAAWGLGLSPHLSTASAVGIAFAVWLLSLPIAAWMDSRGMRGPAEALLRRLTYGTRDPRARS
;
A
#
# COMPACT_ATOMS: atom_id res chain seq x y z
N GLU A 1 34.96 -36.68 14.56
CA GLU A 1 33.50 -36.88 14.32
C GLU A 1 32.62 -36.58 15.53
N ALA A 2 33.07 -36.88 16.76
CA ALA A 2 32.31 -36.60 17.99
C ALA A 2 31.80 -35.14 18.14
N GLN A 3 32.60 -34.13 17.77
CA GLN A 3 32.22 -32.71 17.85
C GLN A 3 31.08 -32.31 16.89
N ARG A 4 30.91 -33.02 15.76
CA ARG A 4 29.78 -32.78 14.85
C ARG A 4 28.48 -33.35 15.42
N GLY A 5 28.57 -34.38 16.26
CA GLY A 5 27.42 -34.96 16.96
C GLY A 5 26.90 -34.04 18.06
N THR A 6 27.80 -33.47 18.87
CA THR A 6 27.44 -32.55 19.95
C THR A 6 26.82 -31.26 19.43
N LEU A 7 27.40 -30.65 18.38
CA LEU A 7 26.84 -29.43 17.76
C LEU A 7 25.45 -29.65 17.14
N ARG A 8 25.15 -30.87 16.67
CA ARG A 8 23.81 -31.21 16.16
C ARG A 8 22.81 -31.41 17.30
N ALA A 9 23.23 -32.03 18.40
CA ALA A 9 22.40 -32.21 19.59
C ALA A 9 22.06 -30.86 20.27
N GLU A 10 23.04 -29.97 20.40
CA GLU A 10 22.84 -28.63 20.97
C GLU A 10 21.88 -27.78 20.12
N ARG A 11 22.01 -27.81 18.79
CA ARG A 11 21.06 -27.12 17.89
C ARG A 11 19.65 -27.69 17.97
N ALA A 12 19.50 -29.00 18.07
CA ALA A 12 18.19 -29.65 18.23
C ALA A 12 17.52 -29.26 19.55
N ALA A 13 18.28 -29.18 20.65
CA ALA A 13 17.80 -28.73 21.95
C ALA A 13 17.39 -27.25 21.93
N ALA A 14 18.17 -26.39 21.26
CA ALA A 14 17.85 -24.97 21.11
C ALA A 14 16.54 -24.75 20.33
N HIS A 15 16.29 -25.52 19.26
CA HIS A 15 15.02 -25.46 18.54
C HIS A 15 13.83 -25.98 19.36
N ALA A 16 14.04 -27.01 20.20
CA ALA A 16 12.98 -27.56 21.05
C ALA A 16 12.53 -26.59 22.17
N ALA A 17 13.42 -25.69 22.61
CA ALA A 17 13.14 -24.67 23.62
C ALA A 17 12.26 -23.50 23.10
N LEU A 18 12.12 -23.35 21.79
CA LEU A 18 11.27 -22.33 21.18
C LEU A 18 9.80 -22.78 21.16
N SER A 19 8.89 -21.89 21.58
CA SER A 19 7.45 -22.13 21.48
C SER A 19 7.04 -22.40 20.02
N PRO A 20 5.93 -23.13 19.77
CA PRO A 20 5.48 -23.41 18.41
C PRO A 20 5.33 -22.15 17.53
N ALA A 21 4.90 -21.04 18.14
CA ALA A 21 4.78 -19.75 17.47
C ALA A 21 6.14 -19.14 17.11
N GLN A 22 7.11 -19.16 18.04
CA GLN A 22 8.48 -18.66 17.80
C GLN A 22 9.19 -19.48 16.72
N ARG A 23 8.95 -20.80 16.64
CA ARG A 23 9.49 -21.63 15.55
C ARG A 23 8.87 -21.32 14.18
N ALA A 24 7.60 -20.93 14.15
CA ALA A 24 6.90 -20.63 12.90
C ALA A 24 7.19 -19.21 12.38
N TYR A 25 7.33 -18.23 13.27
CA TYR A 25 7.43 -16.80 12.93
C TYR A 25 8.78 -16.16 13.22
N GLY A 26 9.68 -16.82 13.94
CA GLY A 26 10.91 -16.22 14.45
C GLY A 26 10.71 -15.59 15.84
N ASP A 27 11.80 -15.19 16.47
CA ASP A 27 11.76 -14.49 17.76
C ASP A 27 11.70 -12.98 17.49
N PRO A 28 10.59 -12.28 17.81
CA PRO A 28 10.45 -10.86 17.50
C PRO A 28 11.50 -9.98 18.18
N ALA A 29 12.13 -10.45 19.27
CA ALA A 29 13.20 -9.73 19.94
C ALA A 29 14.51 -9.77 19.15
N THR A 30 14.73 -10.83 18.38
CA THR A 30 16.00 -11.15 17.70
C THR A 30 15.91 -10.96 16.18
N ASP A 31 14.73 -11.17 15.61
CA ASP A 31 14.40 -10.98 14.20
C ASP A 31 13.84 -9.58 13.89
N ALA A 32 13.96 -8.64 14.84
CA ALA A 32 13.64 -7.25 14.59
C ALA A 32 14.50 -6.77 13.41
N PRO A 33 13.91 -6.40 12.26
CA PRO A 33 14.68 -5.97 11.11
C PRO A 33 15.53 -4.76 11.50
N ALA A 34 16.77 -4.72 11.01
CA ALA A 34 17.63 -3.55 11.16
C ALA A 34 16.83 -2.28 10.83
N PRO A 35 17.03 -1.16 11.56
CA PRO A 35 16.19 0.03 11.44
C PRO A 35 16.06 0.41 9.97
N ALA A 36 14.84 0.31 9.45
CA ALA A 36 14.57 0.53 8.03
C ALA A 36 15.06 1.93 7.65
N ARG A 37 15.81 2.03 6.54
CA ARG A 37 16.22 3.34 6.01
C ARG A 37 15.00 4.23 5.84
N SER A 38 15.14 5.51 6.20
CA SER A 38 14.09 6.49 6.00
C SER A 38 13.67 6.49 4.51
N PRO A 39 12.37 6.31 4.21
CA PRO A 39 11.91 6.20 2.84
C PRO A 39 12.19 7.50 2.08
N THR A 40 12.68 7.37 0.84
CA THR A 40 12.92 8.51 -0.04
C THR A 40 11.61 9.26 -0.32
N GLY A 41 11.69 10.54 -0.69
CA GLY A 41 10.51 11.37 -0.96
C GLY A 41 9.54 10.75 -1.99
N LEU A 42 10.08 10.10 -3.03
CA LEU A 42 9.28 9.37 -4.02
C LEU A 42 8.58 8.15 -3.41
N MET A 43 9.28 7.39 -2.56
CA MET A 43 8.71 6.21 -1.92
C MET A 43 7.61 6.59 -0.92
N ARG A 44 7.76 7.73 -0.23
CA ARG A 44 6.69 8.32 0.59
C ARG A 44 5.50 8.75 -0.26
N ALA A 45 5.72 9.40 -1.41
CA ALA A 45 4.65 9.81 -2.31
C ALA A 45 3.90 8.58 -2.88
N LEU A 46 4.61 7.56 -3.34
CA LEU A 46 4.01 6.30 -3.82
C LEU A 46 3.26 5.58 -2.70
N SER A 47 3.80 5.55 -1.48
CA SER A 47 3.12 4.98 -0.32
C SER A 47 1.85 5.77 0.03
N ALA A 48 1.90 7.10 -0.03
CA ALA A 48 0.76 7.99 0.20
C ALA A 48 -0.36 7.81 -0.84
N VAL A 49 0.00 7.53 -2.10
CA VAL A 49 -0.94 7.12 -3.16
C VAL A 49 -1.53 5.75 -2.86
N GLY A 50 -0.69 4.77 -2.51
CA GLY A 50 -1.13 3.40 -2.17
C GLY A 50 -2.07 3.35 -0.96
N GLN A 51 -1.83 4.19 0.06
CA GLN A 51 -2.72 4.35 1.22
C GLN A 51 -4.09 4.95 0.87
N ARG A 52 -4.21 5.60 -0.30
CA ARG A 52 -5.41 6.29 -0.78
C ARG A 52 -5.84 5.75 -2.16
N SER A 53 -5.65 4.45 -2.38
CA SER A 53 -5.84 3.81 -3.68
C SER A 53 -7.27 3.91 -4.21
N LEU A 54 -8.30 3.82 -3.37
CA LEU A 54 -9.71 3.96 -3.76
C LEU A 54 -10.01 5.40 -4.16
N THR A 55 -9.52 6.39 -3.42
CA THR A 55 -9.68 7.81 -3.78
C THR A 55 -9.03 8.08 -5.13
N PHE A 56 -7.78 7.63 -5.35
CA PHE A 56 -7.08 7.86 -6.61
C PHE A 56 -7.68 7.07 -7.77
N TYR A 57 -8.16 5.86 -7.53
CA TYR A 57 -8.90 5.08 -8.51
C TYR A 57 -10.17 5.80 -8.98
N LEU A 58 -10.96 6.32 -8.04
CA LEU A 58 -12.16 7.08 -8.35
C LEU A 58 -11.82 8.38 -9.08
N PHE A 59 -10.82 9.13 -8.63
CA PHE A 59 -10.37 10.35 -9.30
C PHE A 59 -9.95 10.08 -10.75
N GLN A 60 -9.11 9.06 -10.97
CA GLN A 60 -8.67 8.70 -12.31
C GLN A 60 -9.82 8.20 -13.19
N SER A 61 -10.75 7.45 -12.61
CA SER A 61 -11.97 7.01 -13.30
C SER A 61 -12.87 8.18 -13.67
N LEU A 62 -13.12 9.12 -12.75
CA LEU A 62 -13.93 10.31 -13.00
C LEU A 62 -13.30 11.25 -14.03
N LEU A 63 -11.97 11.26 -14.17
CA LEU A 63 -11.30 12.03 -15.22
C LEU A 63 -11.31 11.28 -16.55
N LEU A 64 -10.89 10.02 -16.57
CA LEU A 64 -10.74 9.27 -17.82
C LEU A 64 -12.07 8.85 -18.43
N ALA A 65 -13.07 8.50 -17.62
CA ALA A 65 -14.36 8.03 -18.12
C ALA A 65 -15.04 9.08 -19.00
N PRO A 66 -15.28 10.34 -18.59
CA PRO A 66 -15.87 11.33 -19.48
C PRO A 66 -14.89 11.81 -20.57
N LEU A 67 -13.58 11.77 -20.33
CA LEU A 67 -12.60 12.20 -21.32
C LEU A 67 -12.53 11.25 -22.52
N LEU A 68 -12.67 9.93 -22.29
CA LEU A 68 -12.61 8.90 -23.31
C LEU A 68 -14.00 8.41 -23.76
N ALA A 69 -15.04 8.55 -22.94
CA ALA A 69 -16.38 8.12 -23.32
C ALA A 69 -16.95 8.97 -24.46
N ALA A 70 -17.69 8.31 -25.35
CA ALA A 70 -18.37 8.93 -26.47
C ALA A 70 -19.42 9.98 -26.04
N TRP A 71 -20.00 9.87 -24.84
CA TRP A 71 -20.96 10.86 -24.32
C TRP A 71 -20.29 12.09 -23.69
N GLY A 72 -19.01 11.99 -23.31
CA GLY A 72 -18.30 13.07 -22.63
C GLY A 72 -17.65 14.01 -23.64
N LEU A 73 -16.32 14.03 -23.71
CA LEU A 73 -15.61 14.86 -24.70
C LEU A 73 -15.55 14.21 -26.08
N GLY A 74 -15.86 12.91 -26.20
CA GLY A 74 -15.98 12.24 -27.50
C GLY A 74 -14.69 12.23 -28.32
N LEU A 75 -13.51 12.32 -27.67
CA LEU A 75 -12.21 12.33 -28.36
C LEU A 75 -11.80 10.93 -28.88
N SER A 76 -12.42 9.85 -28.40
CA SER A 76 -12.08 8.47 -28.79
C SER A 76 -12.05 8.18 -30.30
N PRO A 77 -12.91 8.76 -31.16
CA PRO A 77 -12.85 8.54 -32.61
C PRO A 77 -11.64 9.20 -33.29
N HIS A 78 -11.02 10.19 -32.64
CA HIS A 78 -9.92 10.99 -33.21
C HIS A 78 -8.58 10.78 -32.50
N LEU A 79 -8.55 9.98 -31.42
CA LEU A 79 -7.34 9.67 -30.67
C LEU A 79 -6.68 8.40 -31.20
N SER A 80 -5.41 8.50 -31.59
CA SER A 80 -4.56 7.32 -31.79
C SER A 80 -4.23 6.67 -30.43
N THR A 81 -3.89 5.38 -30.43
CA THR A 81 -3.48 4.66 -29.20
C THR A 81 -2.40 5.38 -28.41
N ALA A 82 -1.43 5.99 -29.10
CA ALA A 82 -0.35 6.76 -28.47
C ALA A 82 -0.88 7.99 -27.71
N SER A 83 -1.84 8.73 -28.30
CA SER A 83 -2.44 9.90 -27.65
C SER A 83 -3.30 9.52 -26.43
N ALA A 84 -4.03 8.40 -26.49
CA ALA A 84 -4.77 7.89 -25.34
C ALA A 84 -3.84 7.49 -24.18
N VAL A 85 -2.71 6.84 -24.48
CA VAL A 85 -1.67 6.53 -23.48
C VAL A 85 -1.07 7.81 -22.90
N GLY A 86 -0.79 8.82 -23.73
CA GLY A 86 -0.28 10.11 -23.28
C GLY A 86 -1.23 10.81 -22.30
N ILE A 87 -2.53 10.80 -22.59
CA ILE A 87 -3.57 11.34 -21.70
C ILE A 87 -3.61 10.58 -20.38
N ALA A 88 -3.63 9.25 -20.42
CA ALA A 88 -3.62 8.42 -19.22
C ALA A 88 -2.38 8.69 -18.36
N PHE A 89 -1.22 8.87 -18.99
CA PHE A 89 0.03 9.20 -18.31
C PHE A 89 0.01 10.61 -17.72
N ALA A 90 -0.56 11.59 -18.41
CA ALA A 90 -0.73 12.95 -17.90
C ALA A 90 -1.67 12.99 -16.68
N VAL A 91 -2.80 12.28 -16.73
CA VAL A 91 -3.72 12.12 -15.60
C VAL A 91 -3.02 11.45 -14.42
N TRP A 92 -2.21 10.42 -14.69
CA TRP A 92 -1.40 9.76 -13.68
C TRP A 92 -0.38 10.73 -13.05
N LEU A 93 0.33 11.54 -13.85
CA LEU A 93 1.26 12.54 -13.33
C LEU A 93 0.55 13.62 -12.50
N LEU A 94 -0.66 14.04 -12.88
CA LEU A 94 -1.49 14.98 -12.12
C LEU A 94 -1.94 14.41 -10.77
N SER A 95 -2.08 13.09 -10.65
CA SER A 95 -2.44 12.44 -9.39
C SER A 95 -1.33 12.55 -8.32
N LEU A 96 -0.06 12.61 -8.73
CA LEU A 96 1.10 12.69 -7.83
C LEU A 96 1.16 13.97 -6.98
N PRO A 97 1.04 15.20 -7.53
CA PRO A 97 1.03 16.41 -6.72
C PRO A 97 -0.24 16.52 -5.86
N ILE A 98 -1.38 16.01 -6.33
CA ILE A 98 -2.61 15.95 -5.54
C ILE A 98 -2.42 15.02 -4.34
N ALA A 99 -1.79 13.86 -4.54
CA ALA A 99 -1.43 12.93 -3.47
C ALA A 99 -0.47 13.56 -2.47
N ALA A 100 0.59 14.21 -2.96
CA ALA A 100 1.56 14.88 -2.10
C ALA A 100 0.91 16.03 -1.30
N TRP A 101 -0.03 16.76 -1.89
CA TRP A 101 -0.78 17.81 -1.21
C TRP A 101 -1.77 17.27 -0.17
N MET A 102 -2.46 16.17 -0.47
CA MET A 102 -3.32 15.51 0.52
C MET A 102 -2.51 14.89 1.65
N ASP A 103 -1.30 14.41 1.36
CA ASP A 103 -0.38 13.86 2.35
C ASP A 103 0.19 14.93 3.27
N SER A 104 0.57 16.10 2.72
CA SER A 104 1.02 17.24 3.51
C SER A 104 -0.07 17.80 4.42
N ARG A 105 -1.35 17.62 4.05
CA ARG A 105 -2.52 17.99 4.86
C ARG A 105 -2.90 16.93 5.90
N GLY A 106 -2.23 15.77 5.94
CA GLY A 106 -2.59 14.65 6.84
C GLY A 106 -3.98 14.07 6.59
N MET A 107 -4.60 14.36 5.44
CA MET A 107 -5.96 13.96 5.14
C MET A 107 -5.98 12.51 4.67
N ARG A 108 -6.68 11.63 5.40
CA ARG A 108 -7.04 10.30 4.88
C ARG A 108 -7.99 10.47 3.69
N GLY A 109 -7.82 9.65 2.65
CA GLY A 109 -8.65 9.72 1.45
C GLY A 109 -10.14 9.65 1.80
N PRO A 110 -10.99 10.56 1.27
CA PRO A 110 -12.42 10.62 1.61
C PRO A 110 -13.15 9.33 1.22
N ALA A 111 -12.75 8.68 0.11
CA ALA A 111 -13.35 7.41 -0.30
C ALA A 111 -13.00 6.27 0.66
N GLU A 112 -11.76 6.20 1.14
CA GLU A 112 -11.33 5.23 2.14
C GLU A 112 -12.02 5.45 3.48
N ALA A 113 -12.27 6.70 3.86
CA ALA A 113 -13.06 7.01 5.06
C ALA A 113 -14.51 6.54 4.90
N LEU A 114 -15.11 6.76 3.72
CA LEU A 114 -16.46 6.30 3.40
C LEU A 114 -16.54 4.77 3.38
N LEU A 115 -15.61 4.09 2.70
CA LEU A 115 -15.54 2.62 2.68
C LEU A 115 -15.39 2.07 4.09
N ARG A 116 -14.48 2.62 4.89
CA ARG A 116 -14.28 2.14 6.26
C ARG A 116 -15.53 2.33 7.11
N ARG A 117 -16.25 3.43 6.93
CA ARG A 117 -17.54 3.68 7.58
C ARG A 117 -18.62 2.69 7.12
N LEU A 118 -18.65 2.32 5.84
CA LEU A 118 -19.62 1.38 5.27
C LEU A 118 -19.29 -0.09 5.61
N THR A 119 -18.01 -0.48 5.58
CA THR A 119 -17.53 -1.85 5.81
C THR A 119 -17.38 -2.17 7.29
N TYR A 120 -16.85 -1.25 8.10
CA TYR A 120 -16.55 -1.48 9.52
C TYR A 120 -17.58 -0.85 10.46
N GLY A 121 -18.70 -0.30 9.97
CA GLY A 121 -19.71 0.41 10.76
C GLY A 121 -19.88 -0.14 12.20
N THR A 122 -19.81 0.76 13.19
CA THR A 122 -19.96 0.51 14.65
C THR A 122 -19.29 -0.78 15.17
N ARG A 123 -18.20 -1.22 14.57
CA ARG A 123 -17.30 -2.22 15.16
C ARG A 123 -15.90 -1.63 15.25
N ASP A 124 -15.79 -0.43 15.83
CA ASP A 124 -14.51 0.06 16.29
C ASP A 124 -14.25 -0.43 17.72
N PRO A 125 -13.44 -1.47 17.93
CA PRO A 125 -13.05 -1.92 19.26
C PRO A 125 -12.20 -0.89 20.02
N ARG A 126 -11.74 0.20 19.39
CA ARG A 126 -11.00 1.29 20.07
C ARG A 126 -11.91 2.36 20.68
N ALA A 127 -13.21 2.36 20.38
CA ALA A 127 -14.16 3.28 21.03
C ALA A 127 -14.53 2.89 22.48
N ARG A 128 -13.92 1.83 23.01
CA ARG A 128 -14.14 1.30 24.38
C ARG A 128 -12.91 1.43 25.30
N SER A 129 -11.95 2.29 24.98
CA SER A 129 -10.86 2.67 25.90
C SER A 129 -11.04 4.10 26.36
#